data_AF-D1CA97-F1
#
_entry.id   AF-D1CA97-F1
#
_cell.length_a   1.000
_cell.length_b   1.000
_cell.length_c   1.000
_cell.angle_alpha   90.00
_cell.angle_beta   90.00
_cell.angle_gamma   90.00
#
_symmetry.space_group_name_H-M   'P 1'
#
loop_
_entity.id
_entity.type
_entity.pdbx_description
1 polymer ?
#
loop_
_entity_poly.entity_id
_entity_poly.type
_entity_poly.pdbx_seq_one_letter_code
_entity_poly.pdbx_strand_id
1 'polypeptide(L)'
;MLLHRFAMARDTYQLASGTFDMVVMHTTTQWLTTPGLAWTFVIFADAEYWRPVMSYINFRRATVADFTVEDRTYQVFAHDWRAEPPLAWLDLMAERELASDLTVEQVEAAPPPPLIVLSQPEFEQAVRQALRAYTQPEALEHNPLLRSRLVAEHGGDDPVAALQELMRHAVQRLRALPRGERLYRAVQRTYIVPAATQEAAAEALGLPFSTFRYHLTTGVDRIVDYLWQRELYGASDSRE
;
A
#
# COMPACT_ATOMS: atom_id res chain seq x y z
N MET A 1 8.94 1.22 9.15
CA MET A 1 8.11 1.23 10.37
C MET A 1 8.71 2.22 11.34
N LEU A 2 7.88 3.01 12.02
CA LEU A 2 8.30 3.91 13.10
C LEU A 2 7.65 3.50 14.42
N LEU A 3 8.44 3.57 15.50
CA LEU A 3 8.00 3.31 16.86
C LEU A 3 8.32 4.53 17.73
N HIS A 4 7.29 5.24 18.15
CA HIS A 4 7.41 6.40 19.02
C HIS A 4 7.32 5.96 20.48
N ARG A 5 8.51 5.89 21.10
CA ARG A 5 8.72 5.58 22.52
C ARG A 5 9.42 6.74 23.21
N PHE A 6 9.29 6.82 24.54
CA PHE A 6 9.91 7.86 25.35
C PHE A 6 9.46 9.30 25.03
N ALA A 7 8.26 9.45 24.46
CA ALA A 7 7.59 10.74 24.31
C ALA A 7 7.11 11.22 25.70
N MET A 8 8.01 11.81 26.49
CA MET A 8 7.74 12.22 27.88
C MET A 8 8.52 13.46 28.28
N ALA A 9 7.92 14.30 29.12
CA ALA A 9 8.57 15.40 29.81
C ALA A 9 8.95 15.00 31.24
N ARG A 10 9.86 15.76 31.86
CA ARG A 10 10.30 15.50 33.24
C ARG A 10 9.15 15.58 34.25
N ASP A 11 8.34 16.62 34.17
CA ASP A 11 7.37 16.96 35.23
C ASP A 11 5.96 16.45 34.92
N THR A 12 5.58 16.43 33.65
CA THR A 12 4.24 16.01 33.19
C THR A 12 4.23 14.59 32.61
N TYR A 13 5.39 13.94 32.51
CA TYR A 13 5.53 12.64 31.87
C TYR A 13 4.89 12.65 30.46
N GLN A 14 3.88 11.82 30.21
CA GLN A 14 3.19 11.76 28.92
C GLN A 14 1.89 12.57 28.88
N LEU A 15 1.68 13.52 29.78
CA LEU A 15 0.53 14.44 29.70
C LEU A 15 0.84 15.63 28.76
N ALA A 16 -0.23 16.27 28.28
CA ALA A 16 -0.12 17.46 27.44
C ALA A 16 0.76 18.54 28.12
N SER A 17 1.72 19.07 27.36
CA SER A 17 2.70 20.05 27.80
C SER A 17 3.43 20.64 26.59
N GLY A 18 4.09 21.79 26.75
CA GLY A 18 4.86 22.38 25.65
C GLY A 18 5.98 21.46 25.12
N THR A 19 6.55 20.58 25.95
CA THR A 19 7.47 19.54 25.49
C THR A 19 6.77 18.52 24.60
N PHE A 20 5.55 18.12 24.98
CA PHE A 20 4.76 17.18 24.21
C PHE A 20 4.33 17.76 22.85
N ASP A 21 4.00 19.05 22.79
CA ASP A 21 3.67 19.74 21.53
C ASP A 21 4.85 19.68 20.52
N MET A 22 6.09 19.86 21.02
CA MET A 22 7.30 19.71 20.20
C MET A 22 7.50 18.27 19.72
N VAL A 23 7.19 17.27 20.56
CA VAL A 23 7.22 15.86 20.15
C VAL A 23 6.21 15.63 19.03
N VAL A 24 4.98 16.12 19.16
CA VAL A 24 3.93 15.98 18.14
C VAL A 24 4.37 16.59 16.81
N MET A 25 4.89 17.83 16.81
CA MET A 25 5.39 18.46 15.57
C MET A 25 6.49 17.63 14.90
N HIS A 26 7.42 17.10 15.69
CA HIS A 26 8.51 16.28 15.18
C HIS A 26 7.99 14.95 14.62
N THR A 27 7.11 14.25 15.35
CA THR A 27 6.58 12.95 14.92
C THR A 27 5.73 13.06 13.67
N THR A 28 4.88 14.09 13.57
CA THR A 28 4.07 14.35 12.37
C THR A 28 4.96 14.62 11.16
N THR A 29 6.02 15.42 11.32
CA THR A 29 7.00 15.65 10.26
C THR A 29 7.62 14.33 9.79
N GLN A 30 8.02 13.46 10.72
CA GLN A 30 8.58 12.14 10.37
C GLN A 30 7.56 11.26 9.62
N TRP A 31 6.29 11.26 10.03
CA TRP A 31 5.26 10.48 9.36
C TRP A 31 5.09 10.88 7.90
N LEU A 32 5.04 12.18 7.64
CA LEU A 32 4.80 12.74 6.31
C LEU A 32 6.01 12.69 5.39
N THR A 33 7.22 12.59 5.94
CA THR A 33 8.47 12.68 5.16
C THR A 33 9.25 11.38 5.07
N THR A 34 8.92 10.35 5.86
CA THR A 34 9.62 9.06 5.80
C THR A 34 9.14 8.26 4.58
N PRO A 35 10.00 8.03 3.56
CA PRO A 35 9.62 7.27 2.38
C PRO A 35 9.27 5.82 2.73
N GLY A 36 8.24 5.26 2.10
CA GLY A 36 7.86 3.85 2.28
C GLY A 36 7.43 3.50 3.72
N LEU A 37 7.03 4.48 4.54
CA LEU A 37 6.54 4.23 5.88
C LEU A 37 5.29 3.34 5.79
N ALA A 38 5.36 2.14 6.36
CA ALA A 38 4.23 1.21 6.37
C ALA A 38 3.38 1.34 7.64
N TRP A 39 4.04 1.44 8.80
CA TRP A 39 3.38 1.47 10.10
C TRP A 39 4.02 2.49 11.02
N THR A 40 3.20 3.22 11.76
CA THR A 40 3.60 3.95 12.96
C THR A 40 2.93 3.32 14.17
N PHE A 41 3.69 3.17 15.25
CA PHE A 41 3.17 2.84 16.58
C PHE A 41 3.49 3.95 17.58
N VAL A 42 2.52 4.35 18.39
CA VAL A 42 2.66 5.35 19.45
C VAL A 42 2.27 4.72 20.78
N ILE A 43 3.12 4.92 21.80
CA ILE A 43 3.01 4.25 23.08
C ILE A 43 2.65 5.24 24.18
N PHE A 44 1.57 4.97 24.90
CA PHE A 44 1.11 5.78 26.04
C PHE A 44 0.93 4.94 27.30
N ALA A 45 1.21 5.53 28.46
CA ALA A 45 0.91 4.96 29.77
C ALA A 45 -0.57 5.12 30.15
N ASP A 46 -1.26 6.10 29.55
CA ASP A 46 -2.69 6.35 29.70
C ASP A 46 -3.34 6.55 28.33
N ALA A 47 -3.77 5.45 27.72
CA ALA A 47 -4.48 5.47 26.45
C ALA A 47 -5.87 6.09 26.54
N GLU A 48 -6.50 6.11 27.72
CA GLU A 48 -7.82 6.70 27.89
C GLU A 48 -7.75 8.21 27.79
N TYR A 49 -6.74 8.81 28.43
CA TYR A 49 -6.42 10.23 28.29
C TYR A 49 -6.14 10.62 26.82
N TRP A 50 -5.39 9.79 26.09
CA TRP A 50 -5.00 10.08 24.70
C TRP A 50 -6.00 9.63 23.63
N ARG A 51 -7.01 8.84 23.99
CA ARG A 51 -8.01 8.32 23.04
C ARG A 51 -8.63 9.41 22.18
N PRO A 52 -9.09 10.56 22.71
CA PRO A 52 -9.72 11.58 21.87
C PRO A 52 -8.80 12.08 20.76
N VAL A 53 -7.53 12.35 21.10
CA VAL A 53 -6.54 12.82 20.11
C VAL A 53 -6.21 11.72 19.11
N MET A 54 -5.94 10.49 19.58
CA MET A 54 -5.56 9.38 18.70
C MET A 54 -6.69 9.01 17.74
N SER A 55 -7.93 8.94 18.22
CA SER A 55 -9.10 8.71 17.37
C SER A 55 -9.27 9.86 16.39
N TYR A 56 -9.14 11.12 16.84
CA TYR A 56 -9.19 12.30 15.97
C TYR A 56 -8.14 12.29 14.86
N ILE A 57 -6.95 11.73 15.07
CA ILE A 57 -5.94 11.56 14.01
C ILE A 57 -5.98 10.18 13.32
N ASN A 58 -7.03 9.39 13.56
CA ASN A 58 -7.26 8.07 12.97
C ASN A 58 -6.18 7.02 13.29
N PHE A 59 -5.58 7.12 14.48
CA PHE A 59 -4.71 6.08 15.04
C PHE A 59 -5.56 5.11 15.85
N ARG A 60 -5.45 3.81 15.57
CA ARG A 60 -6.32 2.77 16.17
C ARG A 60 -5.62 2.04 17.30
N ARG A 61 -6.37 1.58 18.30
CA ARG A 61 -5.83 0.73 19.38
C ARG A 61 -5.27 -0.58 18.82
N ALA A 62 -4.02 -0.88 19.19
CA ALA A 62 -3.36 -2.15 18.92
C ALA A 62 -3.16 -2.92 20.23
N THR A 63 -4.26 -3.40 20.82
CA THR A 63 -4.27 -4.03 22.16
C THR A 63 -3.34 -5.24 22.29
N VAL A 64 -3.13 -5.99 21.20
CA VAL A 64 -2.19 -7.12 21.15
C VAL A 64 -0.72 -6.70 21.31
N ALA A 65 -0.42 -5.42 21.14
CA ALA A 65 0.91 -4.84 21.29
C ALA A 65 1.11 -4.13 22.64
N ASP A 66 0.09 -4.10 23.51
CA ASP A 66 0.22 -3.58 24.86
C ASP A 66 1.23 -4.41 25.67
N PHE A 67 1.98 -3.75 26.55
CA PHE A 67 3.03 -4.41 27.33
C PHE A 67 3.22 -3.75 28.70
N THR A 68 3.80 -4.49 29.64
CA THR A 68 4.08 -3.99 30.99
C THR A 68 5.58 -3.95 31.22
N VAL A 69 6.08 -2.83 31.77
CA VAL A 69 7.45 -2.68 32.24
C VAL A 69 7.37 -2.33 33.71
N GLU A 70 7.95 -3.18 34.56
CA GLU A 70 7.79 -3.12 36.02
C GLU A 70 6.30 -3.09 36.39
N ASP A 71 5.82 -2.03 37.04
CA ASP A 71 4.43 -1.89 37.47
C ASP A 71 3.59 -1.01 36.53
N ARG A 72 4.14 -0.61 35.37
CA ARG A 72 3.47 0.28 34.42
C ARG A 72 3.11 -0.44 33.13
N THR A 73 1.81 -0.50 32.84
CA THR A 73 1.29 -0.96 31.56
C THR A 73 1.28 0.18 30.55
N TYR A 74 1.80 -0.09 29.38
CA TYR A 74 1.80 0.80 28.24
C TYR A 74 0.90 0.25 27.15
N GLN A 75 0.12 1.16 26.58
CA GLN A 75 -0.90 0.88 25.60
C GLN A 75 -0.49 1.47 24.25
N VAL A 76 -0.70 0.71 23.17
CA VAL A 76 -0.18 1.04 21.83
C VAL A 76 -1.28 1.45 20.86
N PHE A 77 -1.13 2.61 20.22
CA PHE A 77 -1.91 2.97 19.04
C PHE A 77 -1.08 2.75 17.78
N ALA A 78 -1.74 2.40 16.68
CA ALA A 78 -1.10 2.09 15.42
C ALA A 78 -1.81 2.75 14.24
N HIS A 79 -1.06 3.01 13.19
CA HIS A 79 -1.56 3.53 11.93
C HIS A 79 -0.85 2.84 10.75
N ASP A 80 -1.62 2.30 9.80
CA ASP A 80 -1.12 1.66 8.57
C ASP A 80 -1.14 2.66 7.42
N TRP A 81 0.02 3.26 7.15
CA TRP A 81 0.21 4.26 6.10
C TRP A 81 0.10 3.69 4.68
N ARG A 82 0.02 2.36 4.53
CA ARG A 82 -0.30 1.76 3.22
C ARG A 82 -1.79 1.76 2.95
N ALA A 83 -2.60 1.63 4.02
CA ALA A 83 -4.05 1.63 3.94
C ALA A 83 -4.60 3.07 3.89
N GLU A 84 -3.95 4.00 4.59
CA GLU A 84 -4.25 5.44 4.59
C GLU A 84 -2.95 6.24 4.34
N PRO A 85 -2.57 6.48 3.07
CA PRO A 85 -1.36 7.23 2.74
C PRO A 85 -1.39 8.68 3.23
N PRO A 86 -0.23 9.34 3.36
CA PRO A 86 -0.13 10.69 3.94
C PRO A 86 -1.10 11.73 3.37
N LEU A 87 -1.32 11.75 2.06
CA LEU A 87 -2.27 12.70 1.44
C LEU A 87 -3.72 12.39 1.83
N ALA A 88 -4.13 11.12 1.79
CA ALA A 88 -5.47 10.71 2.23
C ALA A 88 -5.70 11.01 3.72
N TRP A 89 -4.66 10.82 4.54
CA TRP A 89 -4.70 11.20 5.96
C TRP A 89 -4.86 12.71 6.15
N LEU A 90 -4.12 13.53 5.38
CA LEU A 90 -4.24 14.99 5.43
C LEU A 90 -5.62 15.48 4.96
N ASP A 91 -6.18 14.88 3.91
CA ASP A 91 -7.53 15.17 3.43
C ASP A 91 -8.56 14.86 4.52
N LEU A 92 -8.43 13.70 5.17
CA LEU A 92 -9.28 13.33 6.32
C LEU A 92 -9.16 14.35 7.47
N MET A 93 -7.95 14.81 7.79
CA MET A 93 -7.76 15.83 8.84
C MET A 93 -8.44 17.15 8.44
N ALA A 94 -8.30 17.58 7.17
CA ALA A 94 -8.94 18.79 6.68
C ALA A 94 -10.48 18.70 6.72
N GLU A 95 -11.06 17.55 6.36
CA GLU A 95 -12.50 17.31 6.49
C GLU A 95 -12.97 17.41 7.94
N ARG A 96 -12.19 16.87 8.89
CA ARG A 96 -12.51 16.90 10.32
C ARG A 96 -12.43 18.30 10.91
N GLU A 97 -11.47 19.12 10.49
CA GLU A 97 -11.36 20.53 10.91
C GLU A 97 -12.54 21.38 10.41
N LEU A 98 -13.13 21.02 9.26
CA LEU A 98 -14.32 21.70 8.71
C LEU A 98 -15.62 21.24 9.39
N ALA A 99 -15.66 20.04 9.96
CA ALA A 99 -16.81 19.51 10.64
C ALA A 99 -16.92 20.08 12.07
N SER A 100 -17.92 20.92 12.31
CA SER A 100 -18.27 21.36 13.67
C SER A 100 -18.87 20.19 14.47
N ASP A 101 -18.38 19.99 15.70
CA ASP A 101 -18.91 19.07 16.71
C ASP A 101 -18.72 17.55 16.45
N LEU A 102 -17.58 17.14 15.89
CA LEU A 102 -17.22 15.72 15.82
C LEU A 102 -17.00 15.10 17.20
N THR A 103 -17.71 14.02 17.50
CA THR A 103 -17.45 13.20 18.70
C THR A 103 -16.45 12.08 18.43
N VAL A 104 -15.80 11.59 19.48
CA VAL A 104 -14.83 10.47 19.39
C VAL A 104 -15.51 9.22 18.81
N GLU A 105 -16.75 8.94 19.21
CA GLU A 105 -17.50 7.78 18.77
C GLU A 105 -17.85 7.85 17.28
N GLN A 106 -18.18 9.05 16.78
CA GLN A 106 -18.42 9.26 15.34
C GLN A 106 -17.15 9.03 14.51
N VAL A 107 -16.01 9.48 15.04
CA VAL A 107 -14.71 9.30 14.41
C VAL A 107 -14.28 7.83 14.41
N GLU A 108 -14.49 7.10 15.50
CA GLU A 108 -14.15 5.68 15.59
C GLU A 108 -15.08 4.80 14.75
N ALA A 109 -16.33 5.22 14.52
CA ALA A 109 -17.28 4.55 13.65
C ALA A 109 -17.03 4.80 12.14
N ALA A 110 -16.03 5.60 11.79
CA ALA A 110 -15.70 5.95 10.41
C ALA A 110 -15.46 4.71 9.53
N PRO A 111 -15.74 4.83 8.22
CA PRO A 111 -15.58 3.74 7.27
C PRO A 111 -14.14 3.17 7.28
N PRO A 112 -13.98 1.91 6.80
CA PRO A 112 -12.66 1.29 6.71
C PRO A 112 -11.70 2.13 5.87
N PRO A 113 -10.38 1.92 6.03
CA PRO A 113 -9.36 2.64 5.29
C PRO A 113 -9.64 2.65 3.78
N PRO A 114 -9.26 3.73 3.07
CA PRO A 114 -9.59 3.89 1.66
C PRO A 114 -9.00 2.76 0.80
N LEU A 115 -7.79 2.28 1.16
CA LEU A 115 -7.06 1.24 0.44
C LEU A 115 -7.07 -0.11 1.16
N ILE A 116 -7.02 -1.18 0.37
CA ILE A 116 -6.85 -2.55 0.86
C ILE A 116 -5.37 -2.92 0.79
N VAL A 117 -4.87 -3.43 1.91
CA VAL A 117 -3.57 -4.07 1.97
C VAL A 117 -3.74 -5.55 1.64
N LEU A 118 -3.20 -5.98 0.50
CA LEU A 118 -3.16 -7.39 0.11
C LEU A 118 -1.94 -8.08 0.72
N SER A 119 -2.11 -9.34 1.14
CA SER A 119 -0.96 -10.20 1.39
C SER A 119 -0.22 -10.52 0.08
N GLN A 120 1.05 -10.92 0.16
CA GLN A 120 1.84 -11.26 -1.03
C GLN A 120 1.14 -12.31 -1.94
N PRO A 121 0.57 -13.42 -1.41
CA PRO A 121 -0.12 -14.40 -2.25
C PRO A 121 -1.40 -13.86 -2.90
N GLU A 122 -2.21 -13.09 -2.15
CA GLU A 122 -3.43 -12.45 -2.69
C GLU A 122 -3.08 -11.45 -3.79
N PHE A 123 -2.02 -10.67 -3.58
CA PHE A 123 -1.50 -9.71 -4.54
C PHE A 123 -1.03 -10.41 -5.82
N GLU A 124 -0.23 -11.47 -5.70
CA GLU A 124 0.20 -12.27 -6.85
C GLU A 124 -1.00 -12.80 -7.64
N GLN A 125 -1.98 -13.37 -6.96
CA GLN A 125 -3.19 -13.87 -7.60
C GLN A 125 -3.94 -12.76 -8.32
N ALA A 126 -4.08 -11.59 -7.70
CA ALA A 126 -4.77 -10.44 -8.29
C ALA A 126 -4.04 -9.91 -9.54
N VAL A 127 -2.70 -9.87 -9.55
CA VAL A 127 -1.89 -9.53 -10.74
C VAL A 127 -2.10 -10.55 -11.86
N ARG A 128 -2.07 -11.85 -11.55
CA ARG A 128 -2.30 -12.92 -12.54
C ARG A 128 -3.72 -12.83 -13.13
N GLN A 129 -4.72 -12.51 -12.31
CA GLN A 129 -6.09 -12.26 -12.76
C GLN A 129 -6.16 -11.01 -13.65
N ALA A 130 -5.51 -9.91 -13.28
CA ALA A 130 -5.48 -8.67 -14.06
C ALA A 130 -4.84 -8.87 -15.44
N LEU A 131 -3.75 -9.62 -15.53
CA LEU A 131 -3.14 -9.97 -16.82
C LEU A 131 -4.08 -10.80 -17.71
N ARG A 132 -4.79 -11.77 -17.14
CA ARG A 132 -5.76 -12.60 -17.88
C ARG A 132 -6.97 -11.79 -18.37
N ALA A 133 -7.42 -10.85 -17.56
CA ALA A 133 -8.56 -9.98 -17.85
C ALA A 133 -8.16 -8.66 -18.56
N TYR A 134 -6.90 -8.50 -18.96
CA TYR A 134 -6.36 -7.22 -19.44
C TYR A 134 -7.19 -6.59 -20.57
N THR A 135 -7.71 -7.38 -21.51
CA THR A 135 -8.52 -6.89 -22.65
C THR A 135 -10.02 -6.78 -22.33
N GLN A 136 -10.44 -7.05 -21.10
CA GLN A 136 -11.84 -7.10 -20.66
C GLN A 136 -12.04 -6.13 -19.47
N PRO A 137 -12.28 -4.83 -19.73
CA PRO A 137 -12.41 -3.82 -18.68
C PRO A 137 -13.44 -4.19 -17.60
N GLU A 138 -14.61 -4.70 -18.00
CA GLU A 138 -15.67 -5.14 -17.08
C GLU A 138 -15.20 -6.23 -16.09
N ALA A 139 -14.30 -7.13 -16.54
CA ALA A 139 -13.74 -8.17 -15.69
C ALA A 139 -12.68 -7.63 -14.70
N LEU A 140 -12.09 -6.46 -15.00
CA LEU A 140 -11.14 -5.80 -14.11
C LEU A 140 -11.82 -5.02 -12.98
N GLU A 141 -13.08 -4.61 -13.13
CA GLU A 141 -13.86 -3.86 -12.12
C GLU A 141 -13.93 -4.54 -10.74
N HIS A 142 -13.78 -5.86 -10.72
CA HIS A 142 -13.84 -6.68 -9.52
C HIS A 142 -12.44 -7.09 -9.01
N ASN A 143 -11.37 -6.63 -9.66
CA ASN A 143 -10.02 -7.01 -9.28
C ASN A 143 -9.59 -6.27 -7.99
N PRO A 144 -9.07 -6.99 -6.97
CA PRO A 144 -8.65 -6.35 -5.71
C PRO A 144 -7.57 -5.27 -5.87
N LEU A 145 -6.76 -5.31 -6.95
CA LEU A 145 -5.74 -4.30 -7.21
C LEU A 145 -6.31 -2.90 -7.43
N LEU A 146 -7.58 -2.75 -7.81
CA LEU A 146 -8.21 -1.42 -7.96
C LEU A 146 -8.21 -0.62 -6.66
N ARG A 147 -8.18 -1.29 -5.50
CA ARG A 147 -8.11 -0.66 -4.18
C ARG A 147 -6.73 -0.77 -3.54
N SER A 148 -5.72 -1.20 -4.31
CA SER A 148 -4.32 -1.24 -3.85
C SER A 148 -3.68 0.14 -3.95
N ARG A 149 -2.58 0.33 -3.24
CA ARG A 149 -1.83 1.58 -3.27
C ARG A 149 -1.27 1.89 -4.65
N LEU A 150 -0.88 0.86 -5.41
CA LEU A 150 -0.42 1.02 -6.80
C LEU A 150 -1.37 1.83 -7.69
N VAL A 151 -2.67 1.52 -7.63
CA VAL A 151 -3.68 2.18 -8.49
C VAL A 151 -3.95 3.59 -7.99
N ALA A 152 -4.07 3.77 -6.67
CA ALA A 152 -4.28 5.08 -6.07
C ALA A 152 -3.10 6.05 -6.34
N GLU A 153 -1.85 5.58 -6.23
CA GLU A 153 -0.66 6.40 -6.50
C GLU A 153 -0.43 6.67 -8.00
N HIS A 154 -0.93 5.80 -8.90
CA HIS A 154 -0.80 6.03 -10.33
C HIS A 154 -1.62 7.23 -10.81
N GLY A 155 -2.73 7.51 -10.13
CA GLY A 155 -3.63 8.63 -10.41
C GLY A 155 -4.56 8.38 -11.60
N GLY A 156 -5.56 9.24 -11.73
CA GLY A 156 -6.57 9.21 -12.79
C GLY A 156 -7.98 8.94 -12.26
N ASP A 157 -8.98 9.43 -13.01
CA ASP A 157 -10.40 9.32 -12.63
C ASP A 157 -10.97 7.91 -12.87
N ASP A 158 -10.26 7.07 -13.64
CA ASP A 158 -10.65 5.70 -13.97
C ASP A 158 -9.63 4.68 -13.42
N PRO A 159 -9.95 4.00 -12.30
CA PRO A 159 -9.10 2.97 -11.69
C PRO A 159 -8.81 1.78 -12.63
N VAL A 160 -9.73 1.42 -13.51
CA VAL A 160 -9.54 0.30 -14.45
C VAL A 160 -8.52 0.67 -15.52
N ALA A 161 -8.64 1.86 -16.09
CA ALA A 161 -7.65 2.38 -17.03
C ALA A 161 -6.26 2.51 -16.38
N ALA A 162 -6.19 3.00 -15.13
CA ALA A 162 -4.97 3.08 -14.37
C ALA A 162 -4.34 1.69 -14.13
N LEU A 163 -5.15 0.69 -13.78
CA LEU A 163 -4.69 -0.70 -13.64
C LEU A 163 -4.16 -1.27 -14.96
N GLN A 164 -4.84 -1.02 -16.08
CA GLN A 164 -4.37 -1.45 -17.41
C GLN A 164 -3.04 -0.79 -17.78
N GLU A 165 -2.88 0.51 -17.52
CA GLU A 165 -1.61 1.22 -17.75
C GLU A 165 -0.49 0.62 -16.90
N LEU A 166 -0.74 0.37 -15.61
CA LEU A 166 0.22 -0.27 -14.71
C LEU A 166 0.65 -1.65 -15.21
N MET A 167 -0.31 -2.49 -15.65
CA MET A 167 0.00 -3.80 -16.23
C MET A 167 0.85 -3.65 -17.50
N ARG A 168 0.46 -2.74 -18.41
CA ARG A 168 1.19 -2.51 -19.66
C ARG A 168 2.61 -2.02 -19.41
N HIS A 169 2.79 -1.07 -18.50
CA HIS A 169 4.09 -0.56 -18.12
C HIS A 169 4.95 -1.66 -17.48
N ALA A 170 4.38 -2.47 -16.58
CA ALA A 170 5.10 -3.61 -15.98
C ALA A 170 5.54 -4.64 -17.04
N VAL A 171 4.69 -4.94 -18.02
CA VAL A 171 5.07 -5.79 -19.16
C VAL A 171 6.22 -5.15 -19.95
N GLN A 172 6.12 -3.86 -20.29
CA GLN A 172 7.18 -3.15 -21.04
C GLN A 172 8.52 -3.15 -20.30
N ARG A 173 8.52 -3.02 -18.97
CA ARG A 173 9.71 -3.06 -18.11
C ARG A 173 10.51 -4.35 -18.25
N LEU A 174 9.89 -5.47 -18.64
CA LEU A 174 10.62 -6.71 -18.90
C LEU A 174 11.73 -6.53 -19.93
N ARG A 175 11.57 -5.64 -20.92
CA ARG A 175 12.59 -5.38 -21.95
C ARG A 175 13.91 -4.84 -21.40
N ALA A 176 13.87 -4.17 -20.24
CA ALA A 176 15.06 -3.63 -19.58
C ALA A 176 15.87 -4.71 -18.84
N LEU A 177 15.32 -5.91 -18.64
CA LEU A 177 16.01 -7.00 -17.97
C LEU A 177 17.04 -7.67 -18.92
N PRO A 178 18.15 -8.21 -18.40
CA PRO A 178 19.04 -9.06 -19.17
C PRO A 178 18.27 -10.23 -19.79
N ARG A 179 18.32 -10.35 -21.13
CA ARG A 179 17.55 -11.36 -21.92
C ARG A 179 16.02 -11.25 -21.76
N GLY A 180 15.52 -10.09 -21.32
CA GLY A 180 14.11 -9.86 -21.02
C GLY A 180 13.19 -9.75 -22.22
N GLU A 181 13.72 -9.51 -23.42
CA GLU A 181 12.91 -9.44 -24.66
C GLU A 181 12.09 -10.71 -24.90
N ARG A 182 12.63 -11.91 -24.58
CA ARG A 182 11.89 -13.17 -24.74
C ARG A 182 10.73 -13.28 -23.76
N LEU A 183 10.92 -12.83 -22.52
CA LEU A 183 9.86 -12.78 -21.51
C LEU A 183 8.77 -11.79 -21.93
N TYR A 184 9.19 -10.58 -22.33
CA TYR A 184 8.30 -9.55 -22.87
C TYR A 184 7.44 -10.09 -24.00
N ARG A 185 8.03 -10.74 -25.01
CA ARG A 185 7.28 -11.26 -26.17
C ARG A 185 6.27 -12.33 -25.79
N ALA A 186 6.65 -13.26 -24.91
CA ALA A 186 5.75 -14.31 -24.44
C ALA A 186 4.55 -13.72 -23.69
N VAL A 187 4.79 -12.79 -22.75
CA VAL A 187 3.74 -12.13 -21.97
C VAL A 187 2.86 -11.24 -22.87
N GLN A 188 3.47 -10.42 -23.73
CA GLN A 188 2.75 -9.53 -24.65
C GLN A 188 1.78 -10.32 -25.54
N ARG A 189 2.23 -11.42 -26.15
CA ARG A 189 1.40 -12.24 -27.05
C ARG A 189 0.36 -13.10 -26.35
N THR A 190 0.48 -13.25 -25.02
CA THR A 190 -0.51 -13.98 -24.23
C THR A 190 -1.61 -13.05 -23.72
N TYR A 191 -1.25 -11.86 -23.22
CA TYR A 191 -2.17 -11.03 -22.44
C TYR A 191 -2.48 -9.67 -23.06
N ILE A 192 -1.51 -9.02 -23.71
CA ILE A 192 -1.67 -7.63 -24.18
C ILE A 192 -2.19 -7.56 -25.61
N VAL A 193 -1.63 -8.40 -26.49
CA VAL A 193 -2.06 -8.59 -27.88
C VAL A 193 -2.25 -10.10 -28.07
N PRO A 194 -3.35 -10.65 -27.52
CA PRO A 194 -3.52 -12.09 -27.39
C PRO A 194 -3.58 -12.76 -28.76
N ALA A 195 -2.80 -13.84 -28.93
CA ALA A 195 -3.03 -14.81 -29.99
C ALA A 195 -4.25 -15.68 -29.66
N ALA A 196 -4.76 -16.42 -30.65
CA ALA A 196 -5.90 -17.33 -30.44
C ALA A 196 -5.62 -18.41 -29.39
N THR A 197 -4.37 -18.90 -29.33
CA THR A 197 -3.89 -19.86 -28.33
C THR A 197 -2.44 -19.58 -27.94
N GLN A 198 -1.97 -20.15 -26.83
CA GLN A 198 -0.56 -20.07 -26.43
C GLN A 198 0.37 -20.80 -27.41
N GLU A 199 -0.09 -21.91 -28.00
CA GLU A 199 0.64 -22.65 -29.04
C GLU A 199 0.82 -21.80 -30.30
N ALA A 200 -0.23 -21.09 -30.73
CA ALA A 200 -0.14 -20.15 -31.86
C ALA A 200 0.80 -18.97 -31.54
N ALA A 201 0.80 -18.49 -30.29
CA ALA A 201 1.77 -17.48 -29.85
C ALA A 201 3.21 -18.02 -29.89
N ALA A 202 3.44 -19.26 -29.46
CA ALA A 202 4.76 -19.90 -29.50
C ALA A 202 5.25 -20.09 -30.94
N GLU A 203 4.38 -20.56 -31.84
CA GLU A 203 4.67 -20.71 -33.27
C GLU A 203 5.04 -19.38 -33.91
N ALA A 204 4.24 -18.33 -33.67
CA ALA A 204 4.51 -16.99 -34.19
C ALA A 204 5.83 -16.38 -33.69
N LEU A 205 6.34 -16.86 -32.55
CA LEU A 205 7.64 -16.46 -31.98
C LEU A 205 8.78 -17.40 -32.39
N GLY A 206 8.50 -18.48 -33.13
CA GLY A 206 9.49 -19.49 -33.51
C GLY A 206 10.06 -20.27 -32.32
N LEU A 207 9.26 -20.49 -31.27
CA LEU A 207 9.69 -21.15 -30.04
C LEU A 207 9.02 -22.52 -29.84
N PRO A 208 9.74 -23.53 -29.32
CA PRO A 208 9.10 -24.71 -28.76
C PRO A 208 8.11 -24.31 -27.65
N PHE A 209 6.98 -25.01 -27.56
CA PHE A 209 5.92 -24.67 -26.60
C PHE A 209 6.38 -24.71 -25.14
N SER A 210 7.24 -25.66 -24.77
CA SER A 210 7.85 -25.73 -23.43
C SER A 210 8.69 -24.50 -23.10
N THR A 211 9.49 -24.03 -24.07
CA THR A 211 10.30 -22.81 -23.95
C THR A 211 9.42 -21.56 -23.83
N PHE A 212 8.35 -21.49 -24.62
CA PHE A 212 7.37 -20.41 -24.52
C PHE A 212 6.72 -20.36 -23.14
N ARG A 213 6.24 -21.49 -22.62
CA ARG A 213 5.64 -21.57 -21.28
C ARG A 213 6.61 -21.15 -20.19
N TYR A 214 7.87 -21.59 -20.28
CA TYR A 214 8.91 -21.15 -19.34
C TYR A 214 9.09 -19.63 -19.37
N HIS A 215 9.17 -19.01 -20.56
CA HIS A 215 9.27 -17.56 -20.69
C HIS A 215 8.03 -16.83 -20.21
N LEU A 216 6.84 -17.37 -20.46
CA LEU A 216 5.59 -16.81 -19.97
C LEU A 216 5.54 -16.82 -18.44
N THR A 217 5.74 -17.96 -17.80
CA THR A 217 5.75 -18.08 -16.33
C THR A 217 6.79 -17.16 -15.72
N THR A 218 8.04 -17.23 -16.20
CA THR A 218 9.12 -16.37 -15.71
C THR A 218 8.80 -14.88 -15.90
N GLY A 219 8.19 -14.50 -17.03
CA GLY A 219 7.82 -13.12 -17.30
C GLY A 219 6.71 -12.62 -16.36
N VAL A 220 5.71 -13.45 -16.06
CA VAL A 220 4.66 -13.12 -15.10
C VAL A 220 5.23 -13.00 -13.68
N ASP A 221 6.11 -13.91 -13.28
CA ASP A 221 6.74 -13.87 -11.95
C ASP A 221 7.55 -12.58 -11.77
N ARG A 222 8.29 -12.14 -12.80
CA ARG A 222 9.01 -10.86 -12.78
C ARG A 222 8.10 -9.64 -12.70
N ILE A 223 6.92 -9.70 -13.32
CA ILE A 223 5.91 -8.63 -13.22
C ILE A 223 5.33 -8.57 -11.81
N VAL A 224 5.00 -9.73 -11.23
CA VAL A 224 4.51 -9.84 -9.85
C VAL A 224 5.55 -9.26 -8.89
N ASP A 225 6.81 -9.69 -8.99
CA ASP A 225 7.90 -9.18 -8.17
C ASP A 225 8.04 -7.65 -8.27
N TYR A 226 8.07 -7.12 -9.50
CA TYR A 226 8.21 -5.69 -9.74
C TYR A 226 7.06 -4.88 -9.12
N LEU A 227 5.82 -5.31 -9.33
CA LEU A 227 4.65 -4.63 -8.80
C LEU A 227 4.57 -4.77 -7.27
N TRP A 228 4.96 -5.92 -6.72
CA TRP A 228 4.99 -6.13 -5.28
C TRP A 228 5.98 -5.21 -4.57
N GLN A 229 7.18 -5.04 -5.12
CA GLN A 229 8.16 -4.09 -4.57
C GLN A 229 7.60 -2.66 -4.52
N ARG A 230 6.89 -2.24 -5.57
CA ARG A 230 6.23 -0.94 -5.59
C ARG A 230 5.04 -0.85 -4.62
N GLU A 231 4.26 -1.92 -4.47
CA GLU A 231 3.19 -1.98 -3.47
C GLU A 231 3.75 -1.86 -2.05
N LEU A 232 4.95 -2.35 -1.78
CA LEU A 232 5.61 -2.22 -0.46
C LEU A 232 6.27 -0.86 -0.23
N TYR A 233 7.04 -0.35 -1.21
CA TYR A 233 7.93 0.80 -1.00
C TYR A 233 7.50 2.09 -1.72
N GLY A 234 6.46 2.02 -2.56
CA GLY A 234 5.99 3.15 -3.37
C GLY A 234 6.77 3.29 -4.67
N ALA A 235 6.41 4.28 -5.49
CA ALA A 235 7.04 4.49 -6.80
C ALA A 235 8.49 5.01 -6.76
N SER A 236 8.99 5.50 -5.61
CA SER A 236 10.25 6.25 -5.50
C SER A 236 11.53 5.42 -5.34
N ASP A 237 11.47 4.11 -5.11
CA ASP A 237 12.66 3.26 -4.84
C ASP A 237 13.25 2.58 -6.09
N SER A 238 12.96 3.11 -7.29
CA SER A 238 13.60 2.67 -8.54
C SER A 238 14.53 3.74 -9.13
N ARG A 239 15.31 4.43 -8.29
CA ARG A 239 16.42 5.26 -8.77
C ARG A 239 17.75 4.63 -8.35
N GLU A 240 18.49 4.33 -9.42
CA GLU A 240 19.89 3.87 -9.53
C GLU A 240 20.13 2.36 -9.41
#